data_AF-A0AA36JQX8-F1
#
_entry.id   AF-A0AA36JQX8-F1
#
_cell.length_a   1.000
_cell.length_b   1.000
_cell.length_c   1.000
_cell.angle_alpha   90.00
_cell.angle_beta   90.00
_cell.angle_gamma   90.00
#
_symmetry.space_group_name_H-M   'P 1'
#
loop_
_entity.id
_entity.type
_entity.pdbx_description
1 polymer ?
#
loop_
_entity_poly.entity_id
_entity_poly.type
_entity_poly.pdbx_seq_one_letter_code
_entity_poly.pdbx_strand_id
1 'polypeptide(L)'
;MPSTLQCAVGALLAQASALDHFEETLHLRALPREIDSPDQYLARWEFEISAPRTAAFRADQFDLFPGPIGKLLNAHPAIEAFEATLTRGRWKRGWGEAPWEFRPPGAVLAAALQGQDESATAAAYRFLVSTLSGSLCASFEGMDPALSSAETVETEGKASRLQSSNTGARPLRLPDAWQTEHSGQSLRLATLPYEPVCTENLTPWLKLLPCGRHRGLSALLAALVVPVAEAPLASLTLAVDVRSDTVVARSSLDVVLPGDAGSLPKWLQSFAARKVENCPAAASSVLRFWRRDESALSGAGQVELPTAQLSADLSQYFSGPWEESSSETLSVMRDMLSQEGRSERTHGRYLLRLSNPGPGRRVRFLDQLPFFIRPLWHTVRVVWTSADGEVELLGGEALRRLGVQFTASDGVRACPSSPVATGVAFDLEDLPTGSSVSVFLDVLKNFINFREFSYACEKGFDVGGAVWLDAELGASGAVGTGDFVSLGPTLSQSAPWRLHFTEGMLVMVPMPDFSMPFNVVALSSTAATFFFGSVFRITGAGGMPHWCTERGGKPAVLHPLQKFALLGLLASLGINALTPEHMAQISAALPQDGWGPELYGYLVFAKDKVDSILAKR
;
A
#
# COMPACT_ATOMS: atom_id res chain seq x y z
N MET A 1 28.54 56.95 8.10
CA MET A 1 28.13 56.38 6.81
C MET A 1 28.48 54.89 6.60
N PRO A 2 29.34 54.17 7.38
CA PRO A 2 29.53 52.72 7.17
C PRO A 2 28.57 51.83 7.99
N SER A 3 27.94 52.36 9.05
CA SER A 3 27.08 51.57 9.96
C SER A 3 25.72 51.19 9.37
N THR A 4 25.13 52.02 8.51
CA THR A 4 23.83 51.76 7.88
C THR A 4 23.91 50.68 6.80
N LEU A 5 25.02 50.60 6.06
CA LEU A 5 25.27 49.56 5.06
C LEU A 5 25.56 48.21 5.72
N GLN A 6 26.29 48.17 6.84
CA GLN A 6 26.48 46.95 7.63
C GLN A 6 25.18 46.44 8.26
N CYS A 7 24.31 47.33 8.77
CA CYS A 7 22.99 46.92 9.27
C CYS A 7 22.07 46.42 8.15
N ALA A 8 22.09 47.03 6.96
CA ALA A 8 21.29 46.59 5.83
C ALA A 8 21.75 45.24 5.27
N VAL A 9 23.07 45.02 5.16
CA VAL A 9 23.65 43.73 4.75
C VAL A 9 23.38 42.66 5.81
N GLY A 10 23.47 43.00 7.10
CA GLY A 10 23.11 42.10 8.19
C GLY A 10 21.62 41.71 8.19
N ALA A 11 20.72 42.65 7.89
CA ALA A 11 19.29 42.38 7.77
C ALA A 11 18.94 41.53 6.54
N LEU A 12 19.61 41.74 5.40
CA LEU A 12 19.46 40.93 4.19
C LEU A 12 20.01 39.51 4.38
N LEU A 13 21.15 39.35 5.06
CA LEU A 13 21.70 38.04 5.40
C LEU A 13 20.83 37.29 6.42
N ALA A 14 20.23 38.00 7.39
CA ALA A 14 19.25 37.42 8.32
C ALA A 14 17.96 36.99 7.61
N GLN A 15 17.49 37.75 6.60
CA GLN A 15 16.35 37.35 5.76
C GLN A 15 16.68 36.13 4.88
N ALA A 16 17.88 36.03 4.32
CA ALA A 16 18.30 34.86 3.54
C ALA A 16 18.36 33.58 4.39
N SER A 17 18.71 33.68 5.68
CA SER A 17 18.66 32.54 6.62
C SER A 17 17.24 32.11 7.03
N ALA A 18 16.22 32.87 6.64
CA ALA A 18 14.82 32.62 6.97
C ALA A 18 13.99 32.04 5.80
N LEU A 19 14.61 31.87 4.62
CA LEU A 19 13.95 31.34 3.43
C LEU A 19 14.05 29.82 3.35
N ASP A 20 13.11 29.22 2.63
CA ASP A 20 13.11 27.78 2.35
C ASP A 20 14.19 27.46 1.31
N HIS A 21 14.88 26.35 1.50
CA HIS A 21 15.92 25.85 0.59
C HIS A 21 15.41 24.64 -0.18
N PHE A 22 15.57 24.63 -1.50
CA PHE A 22 15.06 23.56 -2.37
C PHE A 22 16.18 22.96 -3.24
N GLU A 23 16.33 21.63 -3.19
CA GLU A 23 17.31 20.87 -3.98
C GLU A 23 16.63 19.81 -4.83
N GLU A 24 17.11 19.65 -6.07
CA GLU A 24 16.65 18.62 -7.00
C GLU A 24 17.82 17.72 -7.39
N THR A 25 17.64 16.41 -7.25
CA THR A 25 18.63 15.42 -7.67
C THR A 25 17.98 14.33 -8.51
N LEU A 26 18.60 13.95 -9.63
CA LEU A 26 18.20 12.79 -10.42
C LEU A 26 19.33 11.75 -10.39
N HIS A 27 19.08 10.62 -9.74
CA HIS A 27 20.02 9.50 -9.71
C HIS A 27 19.71 8.53 -10.85
N LEU A 28 20.74 8.16 -11.60
CA LEU A 28 20.66 7.18 -12.69
C LEU A 28 21.66 6.06 -12.43
N ARG A 29 21.17 4.82 -12.52
CA ARG A 29 21.97 3.60 -12.35
C ARG A 29 21.53 2.56 -13.38
N ALA A 30 22.45 2.04 -14.17
CA ALA A 30 22.18 0.84 -14.95
C ALA A 30 22.10 -0.37 -14.00
N LEU A 31 21.25 -1.35 -14.33
CA LEU A 31 21.11 -2.58 -13.55
C LEU A 31 21.86 -3.74 -14.23
N PRO A 32 22.38 -4.70 -13.45
CA PRO A 32 22.97 -5.93 -13.99
C PRO A 32 22.00 -6.62 -14.96
N ARG A 33 22.56 -7.15 -16.04
CA ARG A 33 21.79 -7.83 -17.08
C ARG A 33 21.52 -9.28 -16.65
N GLU A 34 20.25 -9.63 -16.52
CA GLU A 34 19.84 -11.03 -16.39
C GLU A 34 19.93 -11.68 -17.79
N ILE A 35 20.43 -12.92 -17.87
CA ILE A 35 20.58 -13.65 -19.14
C ILE A 35 19.23 -13.68 -19.86
N ASP A 36 19.21 -13.33 -21.15
CA ASP A 36 18.02 -13.19 -22.01
C ASP A 36 17.00 -12.08 -21.65
N SER A 37 17.33 -11.17 -20.72
CA SER A 37 16.51 -9.99 -20.41
C SER A 37 16.99 -8.71 -21.14
N PRO A 38 16.07 -7.75 -21.43
CA PRO A 38 16.46 -6.43 -21.88
C PRO A 38 17.20 -5.68 -20.76
N ASP A 39 18.12 -4.80 -21.15
CA ASP A 39 18.82 -3.91 -20.21
C ASP A 39 17.79 -3.11 -19.39
N GLN A 40 18.07 -2.86 -18.12
CA GLN A 40 17.17 -2.12 -17.23
C GLN A 40 17.96 -1.04 -16.49
N TYR A 41 17.28 0.06 -16.18
CA TYR A 41 17.87 1.23 -15.55
C TYR A 41 17.01 1.69 -14.40
N LEU A 42 17.62 1.97 -13.26
CA LEU A 42 16.96 2.64 -12.14
C LEU A 42 17.14 4.15 -12.29
N ALA A 43 16.02 4.86 -12.26
CA ALA A 43 15.96 6.31 -12.21
C ALA A 43 15.22 6.76 -10.94
N ARG A 44 15.85 7.62 -10.14
CA ARG A 44 15.27 8.22 -8.92
C ARG A 44 15.27 9.72 -9.04
N TRP A 45 14.09 10.32 -9.06
CA TRP A 45 13.92 11.76 -8.83
C TRP A 45 13.81 11.98 -7.34
N GLU A 46 14.65 12.84 -6.80
CA GLU A 46 14.68 13.20 -5.38
C GLU A 46 14.61 14.72 -5.24
N PHE A 47 13.65 15.18 -4.45
CA PHE A 47 13.37 16.58 -4.21
C PHE A 47 13.38 16.82 -2.71
N GLU A 48 14.22 17.73 -2.23
CA GLU A 48 14.34 18.06 -0.81
C GLU A 48 14.04 19.54 -0.58
N ILE A 49 13.08 19.83 0.30
CA ILE A 49 12.71 21.18 0.72
C ILE A 49 13.00 21.30 2.22
N SER A 50 13.92 22.18 2.58
CA SER A 50 14.28 22.50 3.97
C SER A 50 13.74 23.87 4.34
N ALA A 51 12.78 23.90 5.27
CA ALA A 51 12.10 25.11 5.72
C ALA A 51 12.45 25.43 7.19
N PRO A 52 13.03 26.61 7.51
CA PRO A 52 13.25 27.00 8.90
C PRO A 52 11.92 27.30 9.61
N ARG A 53 11.78 26.86 10.86
CA ARG A 53 10.57 27.01 11.70
C ARG A 53 10.42 28.42 12.29
N THR A 54 10.44 29.41 11.42
CA THR A 54 10.30 30.84 11.75
C THR A 54 8.89 31.16 12.27
N ALA A 55 8.70 32.39 12.77
CA ALA A 55 7.37 32.87 13.15
C ALA A 55 6.38 32.88 11.97
N ALA A 56 6.87 33.11 10.75
CA ALA A 56 6.06 33.05 9.53
C ALA A 56 5.57 31.62 9.24
N PHE A 57 6.46 30.63 9.34
CA PHE A 57 6.10 29.22 9.18
C PHE A 57 4.98 28.82 10.15
N ARG A 58 5.08 29.21 11.43
CA ARG A 58 4.06 28.95 12.47
C ARG A 58 2.74 29.69 12.25
N ALA A 59 2.74 30.73 11.43
CA ALA A 59 1.55 31.50 11.04
C ALA A 59 0.96 31.05 9.70
N ASP A 60 1.28 29.82 9.25
CA ASP A 60 0.88 29.24 7.97
C ASP A 60 1.32 30.03 6.73
N GLN A 61 2.45 30.74 6.84
CA GLN A 61 3.09 31.43 5.72
C GLN A 61 4.30 30.62 5.27
N PHE A 62 4.14 29.97 4.12
CA PHE A 62 5.16 29.12 3.49
C PHE A 62 5.63 29.76 2.20
N ASP A 63 6.92 29.67 1.89
CA ASP A 63 7.50 30.19 0.65
C ASP A 63 7.54 29.10 -0.42
N LEU A 64 8.37 28.07 -0.20
CA LEU A 64 8.50 26.89 -1.07
C LEU A 64 7.88 25.64 -0.45
N PHE A 65 7.75 25.59 0.88
CA PHE A 65 7.23 24.42 1.58
C PHE A 65 5.77 24.12 1.20
N PRO A 66 5.37 22.85 1.00
CA PRO A 66 4.02 22.51 0.57
C PRO A 66 2.97 22.92 1.62
N GLY A 67 2.14 23.91 1.27
CA GLY A 67 1.15 24.49 2.18
C GLY A 67 0.22 23.48 2.89
N PRO A 68 -0.34 22.45 2.22
CA PRO A 68 -1.17 21.44 2.88
C PRO A 68 -0.42 20.69 3.99
N ILE A 69 0.86 20.38 3.77
CA ILE A 69 1.70 19.67 4.74
C ILE A 69 2.13 20.60 5.87
N GLY A 70 2.52 21.83 5.55
CA GLY A 70 2.90 22.83 6.56
C GLY A 70 1.75 23.12 7.54
N LYS A 71 0.53 23.31 7.03
CA LYS A 71 -0.68 23.51 7.84
C LYS A 71 -1.00 22.31 8.72
N LEU A 72 -0.82 21.09 8.20
CA LEU A 72 -0.99 19.85 8.98
C LEU A 72 -0.04 19.82 10.18
N LEU A 73 1.24 20.10 9.97
CA LEU A 73 2.25 20.11 11.04
C LEU A 73 1.97 21.18 12.10
N ASN A 74 1.51 22.36 11.68
CA ASN A 74 1.14 23.44 12.60
C ASN A 74 -0.13 23.12 13.40
N ALA A 75 -1.14 22.50 12.76
CA ALA A 75 -2.38 22.10 13.40
C ALA A 75 -2.19 20.92 14.37
N HIS A 76 -1.27 20.01 14.06
CA HIS A 76 -0.98 18.82 14.85
C HIS A 76 0.50 18.72 15.21
N PRO A 77 0.97 19.49 16.21
CA PRO A 77 2.39 19.53 16.60
C PRO A 77 2.90 18.22 17.22
N ALA A 78 2.00 17.29 17.53
CA ALA A 78 2.36 15.93 17.94
C ALA A 78 3.09 15.16 16.82
N ILE A 79 2.93 15.54 15.54
CA ILE A 79 3.61 14.87 14.43
C ILE A 79 5.07 15.32 14.36
N GLU A 80 5.99 14.45 14.74
CA GLU A 80 7.44 14.70 14.64
C GLU A 80 7.98 14.30 13.27
N ALA A 81 7.47 13.21 12.70
CA ALA A 81 7.87 12.78 11.37
C ALA A 81 6.87 11.80 10.77
N PHE A 82 6.86 11.70 9.45
CA PHE A 82 6.16 10.63 8.76
C PHE A 82 6.82 10.28 7.43
N GLU A 83 6.61 9.05 6.97
CA GLU A 83 6.94 8.56 5.64
C GLU A 83 5.69 7.88 5.08
N ALA A 84 5.21 8.40 3.94
CA ALA A 84 4.13 7.83 3.17
C ALA A 84 4.68 7.35 1.82
N THR A 85 4.56 6.05 1.55
CA THR A 85 5.09 5.44 0.34
C THR A 85 4.02 4.64 -0.37
N LEU A 86 3.91 4.80 -1.69
CA LEU A 86 3.10 3.98 -2.58
C LEU A 86 4.06 3.22 -3.50
N THR A 87 4.06 1.88 -3.42
CA THR A 87 4.93 1.05 -4.25
C THR A 87 4.11 0.10 -5.12
N ARG A 88 4.55 -0.06 -6.37
CA ARG A 88 4.07 -1.08 -7.30
C ARG A 88 5.26 -1.88 -7.80
N GLY A 89 5.14 -3.20 -7.74
CA GLY A 89 6.24 -4.11 -8.10
C GLY A 89 7.21 -4.33 -6.94
N ARG A 90 8.23 -5.16 -7.18
CA ARG A 90 9.21 -5.59 -6.17
C ARG A 90 10.60 -5.48 -6.72
N TRP A 91 11.59 -5.24 -5.86
CA TRP A 91 12.98 -5.32 -6.26
C TRP A 91 13.33 -6.77 -6.59
N LYS A 92 13.80 -7.03 -7.82
CA LYS A 92 14.18 -8.38 -8.25
C LYS A 92 15.62 -8.66 -7.84
N ARG A 93 15.87 -9.88 -7.35
CA ARG A 93 17.23 -10.36 -7.02
C ARG A 93 18.19 -10.27 -8.22
N GLY A 94 17.69 -10.48 -9.44
CA GLY A 94 18.49 -10.36 -10.67
C GLY A 94 19.03 -8.94 -10.93
N TRP A 95 18.51 -7.90 -10.27
CA TRP A 95 19.01 -6.53 -10.36
C TRP A 95 20.18 -6.25 -9.40
N GLY A 96 20.63 -7.25 -8.64
CA GLY A 96 21.66 -7.13 -7.62
C GLY A 96 21.14 -6.48 -6.34
N GLU A 97 22.05 -6.01 -5.49
CA GLU A 97 21.71 -5.33 -4.25
C GLU A 97 21.07 -3.95 -4.51
N ALA A 98 19.92 -3.73 -3.88
CA ALA A 98 19.19 -2.48 -3.98
C ALA A 98 20.03 -1.32 -3.40
N PRO A 99 20.15 -0.17 -4.09
CA PRO A 99 20.95 0.96 -3.60
C PRO A 99 20.35 1.64 -2.36
N TRP A 100 19.07 1.39 -2.10
CA TRP A 100 18.34 1.78 -0.89
C TRP A 100 17.20 0.79 -0.71
N GLU A 101 16.59 0.82 0.47
CA GLU A 101 15.47 -0.04 0.78
C GLU A 101 14.18 0.45 0.09
N PHE A 102 13.46 -0.48 -0.54
CA PHE A 102 12.15 -0.24 -1.12
C PHE A 102 11.05 -0.73 -0.19
N ARG A 103 9.98 0.07 -0.04
CA ARG A 103 8.80 -0.35 0.71
C ARG A 103 8.00 -1.42 -0.05
N PRO A 104 7.33 -2.36 0.64
CA PRO A 104 6.58 -3.43 0.00
C PRO A 104 5.48 -2.89 -0.91
N PRO A 105 4.99 -3.69 -1.87
CA PRO A 105 3.88 -3.30 -2.75
C PRO A 105 2.63 -2.87 -1.96
N GLY A 106 1.96 -1.82 -2.46
CA GLY A 106 0.85 -1.17 -1.79
C GLY A 106 1.25 0.16 -1.15
N ALA A 107 0.42 0.65 -0.24
CA ALA A 107 0.68 1.86 0.51
C ALA A 107 1.26 1.52 1.89
N VAL A 108 2.27 2.28 2.31
CA VAL A 108 2.89 2.18 3.63
C VAL A 108 2.90 3.56 4.26
N LEU A 109 2.48 3.65 5.52
CA LEU A 109 2.56 4.86 6.33
C LEU A 109 3.28 4.55 7.64
N ALA A 110 4.40 5.22 7.86
CA ALA A 110 5.10 5.26 9.14
C ALA A 110 5.01 6.67 9.69
N ALA A 111 4.52 6.84 10.92
CA ALA A 111 4.37 8.15 11.55
C ALA A 111 4.84 8.11 12.99
N ALA A 112 5.72 9.03 13.38
CA ALA A 112 6.09 9.23 14.76
C ALA A 112 5.34 10.41 15.36
N LEU A 113 4.75 10.11 16.51
CA LEU A 113 3.90 11.01 17.23
C LEU A 113 4.42 11.17 18.65
N GLN A 114 4.58 12.42 19.08
CA GLN A 114 4.91 12.79 20.44
C GLN A 114 3.65 13.25 21.18
N GLY A 115 3.34 12.60 22.29
CA GLY A 115 2.23 12.93 23.16
C GLY A 115 1.97 11.83 24.18
N GLN A 116 1.74 12.23 25.44
CA GLN A 116 1.34 11.30 26.50
C GLN A 116 -0.12 10.84 26.36
N ASP A 117 -0.96 11.66 25.72
CA ASP A 117 -2.38 11.37 25.51
C ASP A 117 -2.61 10.57 24.21
N GLU A 118 -2.96 9.29 24.36
CA GLU A 118 -3.23 8.39 23.23
C GLU A 118 -4.38 8.88 22.33
N SER A 119 -5.40 9.50 22.91
CA SER A 119 -6.53 10.05 22.15
C SER A 119 -6.12 11.20 21.23
N ALA A 120 -5.19 12.05 21.69
CA ALA A 120 -4.64 13.16 20.92
C ALA A 120 -3.72 12.67 19.79
N THR A 121 -2.86 11.67 20.06
CA THR A 121 -2.02 11.05 19.03
C THR A 121 -2.86 10.31 17.98
N ALA A 122 -3.93 9.62 18.41
CA ALA A 122 -4.88 8.97 17.50
C ALA A 122 -5.62 9.99 16.63
N ALA A 123 -6.02 11.14 17.18
CA ALA A 123 -6.61 12.23 16.40
C ALA A 123 -5.62 12.80 15.36
N ALA A 124 -4.39 13.12 15.79
CA ALA A 124 -3.34 13.61 14.89
C ALA A 124 -3.06 12.63 13.74
N TYR A 125 -3.02 11.33 14.03
CA TYR A 125 -2.86 10.29 13.01
C TYR A 125 -4.04 10.25 12.01
N ARG A 126 -5.29 10.36 12.48
CA ARG A 126 -6.46 10.43 11.58
C ARG A 126 -6.39 11.63 10.64
N PHE A 127 -5.97 12.79 11.15
CA PHE A 127 -5.80 13.99 10.32
C PHE A 127 -4.64 13.86 9.33
N LEU A 128 -3.54 13.21 9.73
CA LEU A 128 -2.43 12.86 8.83
C LEU A 128 -2.93 11.98 7.68
N VAL A 129 -3.62 10.88 7.99
CA VAL A 129 -4.20 9.96 7.00
C VAL A 129 -5.12 10.71 6.03
N SER A 130 -6.05 11.52 6.53
CA SER A 130 -6.97 12.29 5.68
C SER A 130 -6.26 13.30 4.78
N THR A 131 -5.23 13.99 5.30
CA THR A 131 -4.46 14.98 4.53
C THR A 131 -3.62 14.31 3.45
N LEU A 132 -3.02 13.15 3.74
CA LEU A 132 -2.26 12.36 2.78
C LEU A 132 -3.15 11.78 1.68
N SER A 133 -4.35 11.31 2.02
CA SER A 133 -5.32 10.84 1.02
C SER A 133 -5.63 11.92 -0.02
N GLY A 134 -5.84 13.16 0.43
CA GLY A 134 -6.11 14.29 -0.47
C GLY A 134 -4.88 14.79 -1.24
N SER A 135 -3.69 14.78 -0.63
CA SER A 135 -2.46 15.33 -1.25
C SER A 135 -1.75 14.36 -2.18
N LEU A 136 -1.93 13.04 -2.00
CA LEU A 136 -1.38 12.02 -2.88
C LEU A 136 -2.46 11.37 -3.79
N CYS A 137 -3.74 11.70 -3.62
CA CYS A 137 -4.88 11.02 -4.25
C CYS A 137 -4.84 9.49 -4.02
N ALA A 138 -4.66 9.07 -2.78
CA ALA A 138 -4.59 7.66 -2.41
C ALA A 138 -5.57 7.32 -1.29
N SER A 139 -6.01 6.07 -1.21
CA SER A 139 -6.99 5.60 -0.23
C SER A 139 -6.35 5.22 1.11
N PHE A 140 -5.64 6.15 1.77
CA PHE A 140 -5.07 5.88 3.09
C PHE A 140 -6.14 5.69 4.18
N GLU A 141 -7.42 5.98 3.91
CA GLU A 141 -8.53 5.88 4.88
C GLU A 141 -8.72 4.47 5.47
N GLY A 142 -8.23 3.43 4.80
CA GLY A 142 -8.20 2.05 5.33
C GLY A 142 -7.18 1.83 6.45
N MET A 143 -6.29 2.79 6.72
CA MET A 143 -5.27 2.72 7.77
C MET A 143 -5.84 3.19 9.12
N ASP A 144 -6.62 2.32 9.78
CA ASP A 144 -7.24 2.64 11.06
C ASP A 144 -6.19 2.90 12.16
N PRO A 145 -6.28 4.00 12.95
CA PRO A 145 -5.44 4.22 14.12
C PRO A 145 -5.50 3.11 15.19
N ALA A 146 -6.57 2.29 15.23
CA ALA A 146 -6.66 1.17 16.17
C ALA A 146 -5.82 -0.05 15.74
N LEU A 147 -5.39 -0.07 14.47
CA LEU A 147 -4.57 -1.13 13.88
C LEU A 147 -3.08 -0.77 13.82
N SER A 148 -2.74 0.52 13.98
CA SER A 148 -1.34 0.94 14.06
C SER A 148 -0.76 0.55 15.42
N SER A 149 0.23 -0.33 15.44
CA SER A 149 0.92 -0.79 16.66
C SER A 149 1.54 0.41 17.39
N ALA A 150 0.81 1.01 18.33
CA ALA A 150 1.35 2.01 19.23
C ALA A 150 2.27 1.31 20.23
N GLU A 151 3.55 1.17 19.88
CA GLU A 151 4.56 0.74 20.84
C GLU A 151 5.09 1.98 21.57
N THR A 152 4.78 2.08 22.87
CA THR A 152 5.50 2.94 23.81
C THR A 152 6.79 2.24 24.21
N VAL A 153 7.93 2.75 23.74
CA VAL A 153 9.25 2.28 24.19
C VAL A 153 9.52 2.91 25.57
N GLU A 154 9.23 2.18 26.63
CA GLU A 154 9.67 2.53 27.99
C GLU A 154 10.99 1.81 28.30
N THR A 155 12.07 2.56 28.53
CA THR A 155 13.27 2.05 29.22
C THR A 155 14.10 3.21 29.78
N GLU A 156 14.75 2.96 30.91
CA GLU A 156 15.44 3.96 31.74
C GLU A 156 16.91 4.16 31.27
N GLY A 157 17.28 5.33 30.75
CA GLY A 157 18.71 5.62 30.52
C GLY A 157 19.06 6.98 29.89
N LYS A 158 19.93 7.75 30.54
CA LYS A 158 20.32 9.13 30.17
C LYS A 158 20.91 9.30 28.74
N ALA A 159 20.37 10.27 28.02
CA ALA A 159 20.72 10.69 26.66
C ALA A 159 22.16 11.25 26.46
N SER A 160 22.72 11.01 25.28
CA SER A 160 23.88 11.73 24.74
C SER A 160 23.75 11.94 23.22
N ARG A 161 23.71 13.22 22.84
CA ARG A 161 23.67 13.79 21.48
C ARG A 161 25.01 13.52 20.77
N LEU A 162 25.04 13.15 19.46
CA LEU A 162 26.11 13.52 18.52
C LEU A 162 25.82 13.16 17.05
N GLN A 163 26.46 13.95 16.19
CA GLN A 163 26.25 14.19 14.75
C GLN A 163 26.61 13.01 13.84
N SER A 164 25.93 12.90 12.70
CA SER A 164 26.30 11.99 11.62
C SER A 164 26.93 12.71 10.44
N SER A 165 28.13 12.24 10.07
CA SER A 165 28.73 12.42 8.75
C SER A 165 28.15 11.45 7.71
N ASN A 166 28.24 11.86 6.45
CA ASN A 166 27.77 11.20 5.22
C ASN A 166 28.43 9.85 4.94
N THR A 167 27.65 8.88 4.45
CA THR A 167 27.90 8.10 3.22
C THR A 167 26.67 7.21 2.88
N GLY A 168 26.39 7.08 1.58
CA GLY A 168 25.69 6.02 0.84
C GLY A 168 24.59 5.18 1.52
N ALA A 169 23.41 5.15 0.87
CA ALA A 169 22.22 4.37 1.22
C ALA A 169 21.65 4.74 2.60
N ARG A 170 20.76 5.74 2.66
CA ARG A 170 19.98 6.02 3.86
C ARG A 170 18.79 5.06 3.89
N PRO A 171 18.79 3.96 4.68
CA PRO A 171 17.52 3.48 5.24
C PRO A 171 16.87 4.66 5.95
N LEU A 172 15.54 4.68 6.09
CA LEU A 172 14.89 5.70 6.91
C LEU A 172 15.61 5.73 8.26
N ARG A 173 16.46 6.75 8.45
CA ARG A 173 16.90 7.10 9.78
C ARG A 173 15.61 7.48 10.46
N LEU A 174 15.25 6.67 11.43
CA LEU A 174 14.36 7.10 12.47
C LEU A 174 14.84 8.52 12.86
N PRO A 175 14.00 9.56 12.75
CA PRO A 175 14.30 10.92 13.16
C PRO A 175 15.17 10.96 14.40
N ASP A 176 16.03 11.96 14.57
CA ASP A 176 16.91 12.03 15.76
C ASP A 176 16.11 11.93 17.07
N ALA A 177 14.83 12.31 17.04
CA ALA A 177 13.84 12.10 18.08
C ALA A 177 13.61 10.61 18.47
N TRP A 178 13.71 9.67 17.53
CA TRP A 178 13.55 8.21 17.70
C TRP A 178 14.86 7.53 18.13
N GLN A 179 15.98 8.25 18.09
CA GLN A 179 17.28 7.81 18.61
C GLN A 179 17.48 8.22 20.08
N THR A 180 16.59 9.09 20.60
CA THR A 180 16.62 9.58 21.97
C THR A 180 15.36 9.15 22.71
N GLU A 181 15.50 8.26 23.68
CA GLU A 181 14.44 7.81 24.59
C GLU A 181 13.76 9.02 25.26
N HIS A 182 12.58 9.41 24.78
CA HIS A 182 11.71 10.37 25.45
C HIS A 182 10.39 9.67 25.78
N SER A 183 9.98 9.76 27.05
CA SER A 183 8.66 9.33 27.51
C SER A 183 7.56 10.00 26.67
N GLY A 184 6.69 9.21 26.03
CA GLY A 184 5.54 9.71 25.28
C GLY A 184 5.73 9.80 23.76
N GLN A 185 6.74 9.16 23.17
CA GLN A 185 6.78 8.94 21.72
C GLN A 185 6.10 7.61 21.36
N SER A 186 5.29 7.64 20.31
CA SER A 186 4.60 6.49 19.74
C SER A 186 4.87 6.42 18.24
N LEU A 187 5.32 5.25 17.77
CA LEU A 187 5.45 4.96 16.35
C LEU A 187 4.16 4.30 15.89
N ARG A 188 3.55 4.82 14.82
CA ARG A 188 2.38 4.23 14.18
C ARG A 188 2.75 3.75 12.79
N LEU A 189 2.53 2.47 12.54
CA LEU A 189 2.81 1.81 11.27
C LEU A 189 1.52 1.24 10.70
N ALA A 190 1.29 1.47 9.42
CA ALA A 190 0.17 0.89 8.70
C ALA A 190 0.57 0.52 7.27
N THR A 191 0.01 -0.57 6.78
CA THR A 191 0.22 -1.04 5.41
C THR A 191 -1.12 -1.35 4.76
N LEU A 192 -1.30 -0.93 3.51
CA LEU A 192 -2.48 -1.21 2.71
C LEU A 192 -2.05 -1.85 1.37
N PRO A 193 -2.11 -3.18 1.26
CA PRO A 193 -1.57 -3.91 0.10
C PRO A 193 -2.27 -3.61 -1.22
N TYR A 194 -3.54 -3.18 -1.15
CA TYR A 194 -4.42 -2.97 -2.29
C TYR A 194 -4.30 -1.57 -2.92
N GLU A 195 -3.41 -0.72 -2.40
CA GLU A 195 -3.23 0.67 -2.84
C GLU A 195 -1.82 0.88 -3.43
N PRO A 196 -1.51 0.30 -4.61
CA PRO A 196 -0.22 0.53 -5.27
C PRO A 196 -0.16 1.93 -5.89
N VAL A 197 1.03 2.37 -6.30
CA VAL A 197 1.16 3.64 -7.04
C VAL A 197 0.47 3.58 -8.40
N CYS A 198 -0.34 4.60 -8.67
CA CYS A 198 -1.07 4.86 -9.90
C CYS A 198 -0.55 6.13 -10.59
N THR A 199 -0.76 6.25 -11.90
CA THR A 199 -0.35 7.43 -12.67
C THR A 199 -1.14 8.69 -12.26
N GLU A 200 -2.32 8.51 -11.69
CA GLU A 200 -3.14 9.59 -11.12
C GLU A 200 -2.52 10.24 -9.87
N ASN A 201 -1.65 9.52 -9.12
CA ASN A 201 -0.93 10.08 -7.96
C ASN A 201 0.17 11.07 -8.37
N LEU A 202 0.69 10.98 -9.61
CA LEU A 202 1.79 11.83 -10.07
C LEU A 202 1.39 13.30 -10.17
N THR A 203 0.17 13.59 -10.64
CA THR A 203 -0.30 14.97 -10.79
C THR A 203 -0.40 15.73 -9.45
N PRO A 204 -1.06 15.21 -8.40
CA PRO A 204 -1.12 15.86 -7.10
C PRO A 204 0.24 15.86 -6.39
N TRP A 205 1.06 14.81 -6.53
CA TRP A 205 2.43 14.82 -6.00
C TRP A 205 3.30 15.92 -6.62
N LEU A 206 3.25 16.10 -7.95
CA LEU A 206 3.95 17.18 -8.63
C LEU A 206 3.49 18.58 -8.15
N LYS A 207 2.23 18.74 -7.71
CA LYS A 207 1.75 20.02 -7.14
C LYS A 207 2.39 20.36 -5.80
N LEU A 208 3.00 19.39 -5.11
CA LEU A 208 3.74 19.64 -3.88
C LEU A 208 5.13 20.24 -4.16
N LEU A 209 5.63 20.17 -5.40
CA LEU A 209 6.95 20.68 -5.77
C LEU A 209 6.87 22.14 -6.25
N PRO A 210 7.82 23.02 -5.89
CA PRO A 210 7.79 24.44 -6.25
C PRO A 210 7.67 24.72 -7.76
N CYS A 211 8.41 23.97 -8.58
CA CYS A 211 8.39 24.11 -10.05
C CYS A 211 7.38 23.20 -10.76
N GLY A 212 6.64 22.40 -9.99
CA GLY A 212 5.61 21.49 -10.51
C GLY A 212 6.14 20.58 -11.63
N ARG A 213 5.41 20.54 -12.74
CA ARG A 213 5.77 19.77 -13.95
C ARG A 213 6.46 20.58 -15.05
N HIS A 214 6.72 21.87 -14.80
CA HIS A 214 6.98 22.83 -15.87
C HIS A 214 8.46 23.12 -16.09
N ARG A 215 9.27 23.08 -15.03
CA ARG A 215 10.71 23.41 -15.03
C ARG A 215 11.47 22.50 -14.07
N GLY A 216 12.79 22.45 -14.21
CA GLY A 216 13.66 21.61 -13.37
C GLY A 216 13.64 20.13 -13.76
N LEU A 217 14.19 19.28 -12.90
CA LEU A 217 14.28 17.84 -13.15
C LEU A 217 12.91 17.15 -13.20
N SER A 218 11.89 17.72 -12.54
CA SER A 218 10.51 17.23 -12.59
C SER A 218 9.88 17.35 -13.98
N ALA A 219 10.33 18.26 -14.84
CA ALA A 219 9.84 18.41 -16.22
C ALA A 219 10.21 17.21 -17.11
N LEU A 220 11.22 16.43 -16.72
CA LEU A 220 11.61 15.19 -17.41
C LEU A 220 10.55 14.09 -17.26
N LEU A 221 9.77 14.11 -16.18
CA LEU A 221 8.73 13.11 -15.91
C LEU A 221 7.61 13.11 -16.94
N ALA A 222 7.38 14.23 -17.64
CA ALA A 222 6.40 14.28 -18.73
C ALA A 222 6.78 13.39 -19.93
N ALA A 223 8.06 13.01 -20.09
CA ALA A 223 8.48 12.01 -21.08
C ALA A 223 8.34 10.57 -20.57
N LEU A 224 7.97 10.38 -19.30
CA LEU A 224 7.99 9.09 -18.61
C LEU A 224 6.62 8.57 -18.19
N VAL A 225 5.51 9.27 -18.47
CA VAL A 225 4.18 8.83 -18.04
C VAL A 225 3.86 7.39 -18.50
N VAL A 226 4.16 7.06 -19.78
CA VAL A 226 3.95 5.71 -20.32
C VAL A 226 4.99 4.70 -19.78
N PRO A 227 6.31 4.96 -19.83
CA PRO A 227 7.30 4.08 -19.21
C PRO A 227 7.08 3.81 -17.72
N VAL A 228 6.60 4.80 -16.96
CA VAL A 228 6.26 4.65 -15.52
C VAL A 228 5.03 3.76 -15.36
N ALA A 229 4.03 3.91 -16.23
CA ALA A 229 2.84 3.06 -16.19
C ALA A 229 3.17 1.58 -16.42
N GLU A 230 4.20 1.27 -17.20
CA GLU A 230 4.64 -0.11 -17.51
C GLU A 230 5.86 -0.58 -16.68
N ALA A 231 6.42 0.29 -15.84
CA ALA A 231 7.62 -0.02 -15.07
C ALA A 231 7.42 -1.22 -14.14
N PRO A 232 8.36 -2.21 -14.11
CA PRO A 232 8.31 -3.36 -13.23
C PRO A 232 8.45 -3.00 -11.75
N LEU A 233 9.03 -1.84 -11.43
CA LEU A 233 9.06 -1.25 -10.10
C LEU A 233 8.83 0.26 -10.23
N ALA A 234 7.85 0.76 -9.50
CA ALA A 234 7.61 2.20 -9.30
C ALA A 234 7.31 2.43 -7.81
N SER A 235 8.03 3.35 -7.17
CA SER A 235 7.81 3.71 -5.77
C SER A 235 7.77 5.23 -5.62
N LEU A 236 6.70 5.75 -5.05
CA LEU A 236 6.47 7.16 -4.79
C LEU A 236 6.51 7.39 -3.28
N THR A 237 7.44 8.19 -2.80
CA THR A 237 7.62 8.45 -1.37
C THR A 237 7.50 9.94 -1.06
N LEU A 238 6.80 10.26 0.02
CA LEU A 238 6.78 11.56 0.68
C LEU A 238 7.17 11.36 2.14
N ALA A 239 8.32 11.90 2.53
CA ALA A 239 8.83 11.86 3.89
C ALA A 239 8.98 13.26 4.46
N VAL A 240 8.63 13.44 5.73
CA VAL A 240 8.76 14.71 6.44
C VAL A 240 9.41 14.45 7.79
N ASP A 241 10.42 15.25 8.11
CA ASP A 241 11.19 15.22 9.35
C ASP A 241 11.14 16.60 10.01
N VAL A 242 10.49 16.69 11.18
CA VAL A 242 10.37 17.92 11.97
C VAL A 242 11.48 17.94 13.00
N ARG A 243 12.44 18.85 12.82
CA ARG A 243 13.51 19.12 13.80
C ARG A 243 13.12 20.30 14.69
N SER A 244 13.98 20.58 15.67
CA SER A 244 13.77 21.68 16.60
C SER A 244 13.65 23.05 15.91
N ASP A 245 14.43 23.27 14.85
CA ASP A 245 14.58 24.55 14.15
C ASP A 245 14.23 24.49 12.66
N THR A 246 14.27 23.32 12.03
CA THR A 246 13.97 23.13 10.60
C THR A 246 12.98 22.00 10.37
N VAL A 247 12.17 22.11 9.32
CA VAL A 247 11.36 21.01 8.77
C VAL A 247 11.94 20.62 7.42
N VAL A 248 12.17 19.34 7.21
CA VAL A 248 12.67 18.81 5.94
C VAL A 248 11.61 17.94 5.31
N ALA A 249 11.14 18.30 4.12
CA ALA A 249 10.27 17.47 3.29
C ALA A 249 11.06 16.88 2.13
N ARG A 250 11.05 15.55 2.01
CA ARG A 250 11.68 14.80 0.93
C ARG A 250 10.63 14.07 0.12
N SER A 251 10.60 14.35 -1.18
CA SER A 251 9.74 13.69 -2.14
C SER A 251 10.61 12.91 -3.12
N SER A 252 10.35 11.60 -3.28
CA SER A 252 11.06 10.79 -4.26
C SER A 252 10.11 9.98 -5.14
N LEU A 253 10.54 9.79 -6.39
CA LEU A 253 9.94 8.84 -7.32
C LEU A 253 11.05 7.94 -7.86
N ASP A 254 10.94 6.66 -7.57
CA ASP A 254 11.88 5.63 -7.98
C ASP A 254 11.23 4.75 -9.05
N VAL A 255 11.88 4.58 -10.19
CA VAL A 255 11.32 3.84 -11.32
C VAL A 255 12.40 2.99 -11.98
N VAL A 256 12.11 1.71 -12.16
CA VAL A 256 12.91 0.83 -13.01
C VAL A 256 12.36 0.92 -14.42
N LEU A 257 13.18 1.40 -15.35
CA LEU A 257 12.82 1.67 -16.74
C LEU A 257 13.48 0.64 -17.66
N PRO A 258 12.78 0.19 -18.72
CA PRO A 258 13.35 -0.68 -19.72
C PRO A 258 14.40 0.07 -20.55
N GLY A 259 15.41 -0.68 -20.98
CA GLY A 259 16.43 -0.29 -21.93
C GLY A 259 16.20 -0.90 -23.31
N ASP A 260 16.89 -0.34 -24.29
CA ASP A 260 16.90 -0.84 -25.67
C ASP A 260 18.19 -1.63 -25.92
N ALA A 261 18.11 -2.80 -26.55
CA ALA A 261 19.28 -3.64 -26.79
C ALA A 261 20.33 -2.92 -27.65
N GLY A 262 21.52 -2.67 -27.07
CA GLY A 262 22.66 -2.11 -27.79
C GLY A 262 22.57 -0.61 -28.12
N SER A 263 21.62 0.14 -27.53
CA SER A 263 21.51 1.59 -27.71
C SER A 263 21.00 2.30 -26.45
N LEU A 264 21.23 3.62 -26.35
CA LEU A 264 20.66 4.43 -25.26
C LEU A 264 19.13 4.35 -25.29
N PRO A 265 18.44 4.15 -24.15
CA PRO A 265 16.99 4.02 -24.13
C PRO A 265 16.28 5.25 -24.70
N LYS A 266 15.18 5.06 -25.45
CA LYS A 266 14.37 6.18 -26.01
C LYS A 266 13.97 7.25 -25.00
N TRP A 267 13.66 6.85 -23.77
CA TRP A 267 13.30 7.79 -22.70
C TRP A 267 14.47 8.68 -22.30
N LEU A 268 15.69 8.14 -22.29
CA LEU A 268 16.91 8.88 -21.98
C LEU A 268 17.32 9.79 -23.15
N GLN A 269 17.15 9.33 -24.38
CA GLN A 269 17.31 10.19 -25.57
C GLN A 269 16.34 11.37 -25.54
N SER A 270 15.11 11.15 -25.07
CA SER A 270 14.11 12.20 -24.91
C SER A 270 14.50 13.23 -23.84
N PHE A 271 15.31 12.85 -22.85
CA PHE A 271 15.86 13.80 -21.87
C PHE A 271 16.89 14.71 -22.52
N ALA A 272 17.83 14.14 -23.28
CA ALA A 272 18.85 14.91 -24.00
C ALA A 272 18.22 15.84 -25.06
N ALA A 273 17.13 15.41 -25.70
CA ALA A 273 16.41 16.23 -26.68
C ALA A 273 15.60 17.38 -26.05
N ARG A 274 15.21 17.26 -24.78
CA ARG A 274 14.48 18.30 -24.06
C ARG A 274 15.47 19.31 -23.47
N LYS A 275 15.33 20.57 -23.88
CA LYS A 275 15.98 21.69 -23.18
C LYS A 275 15.32 21.85 -21.81
N VAL A 276 15.88 21.23 -20.78
CA VAL A 276 15.42 21.40 -19.40
C VAL A 276 15.86 22.77 -18.92
N GLU A 277 14.91 23.68 -18.72
CA GLU A 277 15.16 24.93 -18.00
C GLU A 277 15.36 24.62 -16.51
N ASN A 278 16.37 25.22 -15.89
CA ASN A 278 16.56 25.10 -14.44
C ASN A 278 15.33 25.64 -13.70
N CYS A 279 14.96 24.98 -12.59
CA CYS A 279 13.93 25.50 -11.71
C CYS A 279 14.44 26.77 -11.01
N PRO A 280 13.76 27.93 -11.15
CA PRO A 280 14.22 29.18 -10.53
C PRO A 280 14.20 29.15 -8.99
N ALA A 281 13.39 28.25 -8.39
CA ALA A 281 13.34 28.05 -6.95
C ALA A 281 14.39 27.07 -6.43
N ALA A 282 15.04 26.29 -7.30
CA ALA A 282 16.03 25.29 -6.89
C ALA A 282 17.39 25.94 -6.67
N ALA A 283 17.97 25.74 -5.49
CA ALA A 283 19.33 26.14 -5.18
C ALA A 283 20.37 25.29 -5.93
N SER A 284 20.07 24.00 -6.12
CA SER A 284 20.88 23.09 -6.92
C SER A 284 20.01 22.06 -7.67
N SER A 285 20.31 21.86 -8.95
CA SER A 285 19.76 20.76 -9.76
C SER A 285 20.93 19.92 -10.28
N VAL A 286 21.05 18.68 -9.78
CA VAL A 286 22.20 17.80 -10.04
C VAL A 286 21.77 16.43 -10.57
N LEU A 287 22.56 15.89 -11.49
CA LEU A 287 22.44 14.52 -11.99
C LEU A 287 23.52 13.68 -11.34
N ARG A 288 23.15 12.56 -10.73
CA ARG A 288 24.08 11.62 -10.09
C ARG A 288 24.10 10.31 -10.84
N PHE A 289 25.29 9.90 -11.27
CA PHE A 289 25.52 8.59 -11.89
C PHE A 289 26.29 7.71 -10.93
N TRP A 290 25.82 6.47 -10.75
CA TRP A 290 26.54 5.47 -9.98
C TRP A 290 27.63 4.85 -10.86
N ARG A 291 28.90 5.20 -10.60
CA ARG A 291 30.08 4.65 -11.28
C ARG A 291 31.06 4.09 -10.23
N ARG A 292 31.95 3.17 -10.61
CA ARG A 292 33.17 2.91 -9.83
C ARG A 292 34.32 3.55 -10.58
N ASP A 293 35.07 4.44 -9.92
CA ASP A 293 36.34 4.92 -10.45
C ASP A 293 37.41 3.88 -10.12
N GLU A 294 38.04 3.29 -11.14
CA GLU A 294 39.14 2.31 -10.95
C GLU A 294 40.37 2.93 -10.25
N SER A 295 40.45 4.26 -10.15
CA SER A 295 41.57 4.98 -9.54
C SER A 295 41.39 5.33 -8.06
N ALA A 296 40.19 5.17 -7.50
CA ALA A 296 39.91 5.44 -6.10
C ALA A 296 40.05 4.15 -5.28
N LEU A 297 41.08 4.06 -4.43
CA LEU A 297 41.32 2.98 -3.46
C LEU A 297 40.21 2.86 -2.38
N SER A 298 39.10 3.59 -2.51
CA SER A 298 37.99 3.64 -1.55
C SER A 298 36.63 3.80 -2.26
N GLY A 299 35.95 2.68 -2.52
CA GLY A 299 34.49 2.64 -2.74
C GLY A 299 33.94 3.20 -4.05
N ALA A 300 32.68 2.85 -4.36
CA ALA A 300 31.94 3.35 -5.52
C ALA A 300 31.90 4.89 -5.54
N GLY A 301 32.23 5.50 -6.68
CA GLY A 301 32.27 6.95 -6.86
C GLY A 301 31.02 7.47 -7.57
N GLN A 302 30.24 8.32 -6.91
CA GLN A 302 29.14 9.02 -7.59
C GLN A 302 29.70 10.15 -8.45
N VAL A 303 29.36 10.16 -9.74
CA VAL A 303 29.69 11.27 -10.64
C VAL A 303 28.53 12.25 -10.63
N GLU A 304 28.80 13.49 -10.21
CA GLU A 304 27.82 14.58 -10.20
C GLU A 304 27.98 15.46 -11.45
N LEU A 305 26.87 15.71 -12.15
CA LEU A 305 26.83 16.56 -13.34
C LEU A 305 25.73 17.62 -13.19
N PRO A 306 25.99 18.91 -13.47
CA PRO A 306 24.96 19.93 -13.53
C PRO A 306 23.96 19.64 -14.66
N THR A 307 22.68 19.99 -14.46
CA THR A 307 21.61 19.77 -15.47
C THR A 307 21.91 20.40 -16.83
N ALA A 308 22.70 21.48 -16.89
CA ALA A 308 23.11 22.13 -18.13
C ALA A 308 23.96 21.22 -19.05
N GLN A 309 24.55 20.14 -18.52
CA GLN A 309 25.38 19.18 -19.26
C GLN A 309 24.62 17.92 -19.70
N LEU A 310 23.29 17.88 -19.53
CA LEU A 310 22.40 16.76 -19.94
C LEU A 310 22.38 16.50 -21.47
N SER A 311 23.10 17.30 -22.27
CA SER A 311 23.23 17.13 -23.72
C SER A 311 24.41 16.24 -24.16
N ALA A 312 25.22 15.74 -23.23
CA ALA A 312 26.37 14.88 -23.53
C ALA A 312 25.95 13.41 -23.79
N ASP A 313 26.79 12.66 -24.49
CA ASP A 313 26.63 11.21 -24.67
C ASP A 313 26.67 10.52 -23.29
N LEU A 314 25.48 10.22 -22.75
CA LEU A 314 25.34 9.66 -21.40
C LEU A 314 25.77 8.18 -21.32
N SER A 315 26.02 7.53 -22.46
CA SER A 315 26.38 6.10 -22.53
C SER A 315 27.66 5.79 -21.74
N GLN A 316 28.61 6.72 -21.71
CA GLN A 316 29.89 6.56 -20.99
C GLN A 316 29.71 6.38 -19.48
N TYR A 317 28.63 6.92 -18.89
CA TYR A 317 28.38 6.87 -17.45
C TYR A 317 27.72 5.56 -16.98
N PHE A 318 27.29 4.70 -17.91
CA PHE A 318 26.71 3.40 -17.61
C PHE A 318 27.69 2.22 -17.82
N SER A 319 28.95 2.52 -18.16
CA SER A 319 29.99 1.52 -18.41
C SER A 319 30.86 1.28 -17.17
N GLY A 320 30.83 0.06 -16.62
CA GLY A 320 31.68 -0.36 -15.51
C GLY A 320 31.31 -1.76 -14.98
N PRO A 321 32.28 -2.54 -14.47
CA PRO A 321 32.01 -3.85 -13.88
C PRO A 321 31.25 -3.72 -12.55
N TRP A 322 30.30 -4.63 -12.36
CA TRP A 322 29.47 -4.77 -11.16
C TRP A 322 30.21 -5.63 -10.15
N GLU A 323 30.31 -5.19 -8.89
CA GLU A 323 30.73 -6.05 -7.79
C GLU A 323 29.57 -6.17 -6.82
N GLU A 324 29.13 -7.41 -6.55
CA GLU A 324 28.25 -7.71 -5.42
C GLU A 324 29.04 -7.46 -4.14
N SER A 325 28.72 -6.36 -3.44
CA SER A 325 29.10 -6.27 -2.04
C SER A 325 28.43 -7.43 -1.32
N SER A 326 29.21 -8.25 -0.61
CA SER A 326 28.65 -9.19 0.36
C SER A 326 27.99 -8.37 1.45
N SER A 327 26.69 -8.12 1.33
CA SER A 327 25.97 -7.36 2.33
C SER A 327 26.00 -8.15 3.64
N GLU A 328 26.61 -7.60 4.69
CA GLU A 328 26.53 -8.15 6.05
C GLU A 328 25.14 -7.94 6.67
N THR A 329 24.13 -7.60 5.86
CA THR A 329 22.79 -7.23 6.29
C THR A 329 21.99 -8.44 6.76
N LEU A 330 21.11 -8.20 7.74
CA LEU A 330 20.20 -9.22 8.24
C LEU A 330 19.21 -9.61 7.12
N SER A 331 19.20 -10.90 6.77
CA SER A 331 18.23 -11.45 5.82
C SER A 331 16.97 -11.88 6.55
N VAL A 332 15.83 -11.27 6.22
CA VAL A 332 14.51 -11.63 6.78
C VAL A 332 13.61 -12.22 5.70
N MET A 333 13.08 -13.42 5.95
CA MET A 333 12.11 -14.09 5.08
C MET A 333 10.84 -14.36 5.87
N ARG A 334 9.69 -13.98 5.31
CA ARG A 334 8.37 -14.20 5.87
C ARG A 334 7.48 -14.82 4.80
N ASP A 335 6.86 -15.96 5.09
CA ASP A 335 6.02 -16.67 4.11
C ASP A 335 4.89 -17.47 4.76
N MET A 336 3.89 -17.87 3.96
CA MET A 336 2.76 -18.70 4.34
C MET A 336 2.76 -19.99 3.53
N LEU A 337 3.34 -21.05 4.11
CA LEU A 337 3.51 -22.34 3.45
C LEU A 337 2.24 -23.18 3.48
N SER A 338 2.09 -24.07 2.51
CA SER A 338 1.05 -25.10 2.53
C SER A 338 1.36 -26.17 3.57
N GLN A 339 0.31 -26.75 4.16
CA GLN A 339 0.44 -27.86 5.09
C GLN A 339 0.20 -29.18 4.36
N GLU A 340 1.15 -30.11 4.44
CA GLU A 340 1.03 -31.43 3.83
C GLU A 340 -0.25 -32.16 4.28
N GLY A 341 -0.95 -32.77 3.33
CA GLY A 341 -2.19 -33.50 3.57
C GLY A 341 -3.41 -32.63 3.89
N ARG A 342 -3.30 -31.30 3.85
CA ARG A 342 -4.44 -30.38 4.03
C ARG A 342 -4.58 -29.44 2.84
N SER A 343 -5.76 -28.85 2.69
CA SER A 343 -5.99 -27.84 1.65
C SER A 343 -5.28 -26.55 2.02
N GLU A 344 -4.46 -26.03 1.10
CA GLU A 344 -3.82 -24.72 1.21
C GLU A 344 -4.82 -23.60 1.46
N ARG A 345 -6.07 -23.74 0.99
CA ARG A 345 -7.10 -22.72 1.19
C ARG A 345 -7.62 -22.65 2.62
N THR A 346 -7.58 -23.75 3.39
CA THR A 346 -8.11 -23.79 4.76
C THR A 346 -7.02 -23.82 5.83
N HIS A 347 -5.82 -24.29 5.48
CA HIS A 347 -4.69 -24.45 6.39
C HIS A 347 -3.42 -23.87 5.79
N GLY A 348 -2.53 -23.39 6.65
CA GLY A 348 -1.20 -22.98 6.27
C GLY A 348 -0.23 -23.08 7.44
N ARG A 349 1.04 -22.83 7.16
CA ARG A 349 2.10 -22.70 8.16
C ARG A 349 2.83 -21.38 7.93
N TYR A 350 2.72 -20.50 8.90
CA TYR A 350 3.49 -19.27 8.95
C TYR A 350 4.97 -19.61 9.20
N LEU A 351 5.85 -19.04 8.38
CA LEU A 351 7.30 -19.15 8.48
C LEU A 351 7.89 -17.74 8.58
N LEU A 352 8.66 -17.49 9.63
CA LEU A 352 9.57 -16.35 9.74
C LEU A 352 11.00 -16.87 9.90
N ARG A 353 11.92 -16.46 9.04
CA ARG A 353 13.33 -16.81 9.12
C ARG A 353 14.19 -15.55 9.13
N LEU A 354 14.98 -15.40 10.18
CA LEU A 354 15.96 -14.34 10.37
C LEU A 354 17.35 -14.96 10.25
N SER A 355 18.20 -14.45 9.36
CA SER A 355 19.56 -14.94 9.15
C SER A 355 20.53 -13.79 9.26
N ASN A 356 21.44 -13.85 10.25
CA ASN A 356 22.40 -12.79 10.52
C ASN A 356 23.80 -13.17 10.04
N PRO A 357 24.25 -12.71 8.85
CA PRO A 357 25.62 -12.92 8.40
C PRO A 357 26.63 -11.96 9.06
N GLY A 358 26.17 -10.86 9.68
CA GLY A 358 27.00 -9.77 10.19
C GLY A 358 27.27 -9.81 11.71
N PRO A 359 27.63 -8.67 12.33
CA PRO A 359 27.84 -8.59 13.79
C PRO A 359 26.57 -8.96 14.55
N GLY A 360 26.68 -9.26 15.85
CA GLY A 360 25.52 -9.49 16.71
C GLY A 360 24.51 -8.34 16.62
N ARG A 361 23.22 -8.65 16.52
CA ARG A 361 22.15 -7.63 16.40
C ARG A 361 21.05 -7.89 17.41
N ARG A 362 20.44 -6.80 17.87
CA ARG A 362 19.11 -6.82 18.48
C ARG A 362 18.07 -6.66 17.38
N VAL A 363 17.02 -7.46 17.40
CA VAL A 363 15.97 -7.44 16.38
C VAL A 363 14.60 -7.39 17.04
N ARG A 364 13.75 -6.45 16.59
CA ARG A 364 12.33 -6.45 16.91
C ARG A 364 11.54 -6.68 15.63
N PHE A 365 10.64 -7.64 15.63
CA PHE A 365 9.82 -7.96 14.46
C PHE A 365 8.34 -7.74 14.80
N LEU A 366 7.62 -7.00 13.96
CA LEU A 366 6.22 -6.67 14.14
C LEU A 366 5.42 -7.11 12.91
N ASP A 367 4.38 -7.92 13.13
CA ASP A 367 3.52 -8.43 12.07
C ASP A 367 2.04 -8.22 12.43
N GLN A 368 1.25 -7.89 11.42
CA GLN A 368 -0.20 -7.73 11.53
C GLN A 368 -0.87 -8.88 10.79
N LEU A 369 -1.35 -9.87 11.54
CA LEU A 369 -2.06 -11.00 10.96
C LEU A 369 -3.49 -10.57 10.59
N PRO A 370 -3.91 -10.73 9.32
CA PRO A 370 -5.26 -10.40 8.89
C PRO A 370 -6.33 -11.19 9.65
N PHE A 371 -7.52 -10.62 9.79
CA PHE A 371 -8.68 -11.24 10.47
C PHE A 371 -9.06 -12.65 10.00
N PHE A 372 -8.78 -12.99 8.74
CA PHE A 372 -9.07 -14.30 8.19
C PHE A 372 -7.99 -15.34 8.52
N ILE A 373 -6.86 -14.94 9.11
CA ILE A 373 -5.79 -15.82 9.57
C ILE A 373 -5.94 -16.03 11.08
N ARG A 374 -6.16 -17.28 11.48
CA ARG A 374 -6.21 -17.67 12.88
C ARG A 374 -4.95 -18.44 13.26
N PRO A 375 -3.99 -17.82 13.96
CA PRO A 375 -2.79 -18.51 14.43
C PRO A 375 -3.11 -19.54 15.51
N LEU A 376 -2.49 -20.72 15.42
CA LEU A 376 -2.57 -21.77 16.44
C LEU A 376 -1.36 -21.71 17.36
N TRP A 377 -1.35 -20.77 18.31
CA TRP A 377 -0.20 -20.48 19.19
C TRP A 377 0.40 -21.68 19.95
N HIS A 378 -0.37 -22.75 20.16
CA HIS A 378 0.13 -23.98 20.78
C HIS A 378 1.06 -24.80 19.87
N THR A 379 1.14 -24.47 18.58
CA THR A 379 1.98 -25.16 17.58
C THR A 379 3.29 -24.43 17.28
N VAL A 380 3.59 -23.34 18.02
CA VAL A 380 4.83 -22.57 17.82
C VAL A 380 6.04 -23.48 17.98
N ARG A 381 6.90 -23.46 16.96
CA ARG A 381 8.17 -24.16 16.91
C ARG A 381 9.24 -23.16 16.49
N VAL A 382 10.30 -23.06 17.27
CA VAL A 382 11.43 -22.15 17.01
C VAL A 382 12.69 -22.97 16.89
N VAL A 383 13.38 -22.81 15.77
CA VAL A 383 14.64 -23.47 15.47
C VAL A 383 15.72 -22.40 15.46
N TRP A 384 16.66 -22.51 16.40
CA TRP A 384 17.86 -21.69 16.48
C TRP A 384 19.03 -22.47 15.90
N THR A 385 19.70 -21.88 14.93
CA THR A 385 20.92 -22.42 14.33
C THR A 385 22.06 -21.47 14.65
N SER A 386 23.08 -21.97 15.34
CA SER A 386 24.30 -21.25 15.66
C SER A 386 25.52 -22.11 15.30
N ALA A 387 26.73 -21.56 15.45
CA ALA A 387 27.97 -22.32 15.31
C ALA A 387 28.05 -23.52 16.29
N ASP A 388 27.40 -23.40 17.46
CA ASP A 388 27.39 -24.42 18.51
C ASP A 388 26.36 -25.55 18.29
N GLY A 389 25.54 -25.46 17.25
CA GLY A 389 24.53 -26.47 16.89
C GLY A 389 23.12 -25.92 16.67
N GLU A 390 22.17 -26.84 16.48
CA GLU A 390 20.75 -26.55 16.31
C GLU A 390 19.99 -26.80 17.61
N VAL A 391 19.24 -25.81 18.08
CA VAL A 391 18.39 -25.88 19.27
C VAL A 391 16.95 -25.68 18.84
N GLU A 392 16.10 -26.64 19.18
CA GLU A 392 14.67 -26.60 18.89
C GLU A 392 13.88 -26.34 20.18
N LEU A 393 13.02 -25.32 20.15
CA LEU A 393 12.11 -24.95 21.23
C LEU A 393 10.66 -25.09 20.76
N LEU A 394 9.78 -25.55 21.65
CA LEU A 394 8.37 -25.82 21.35
C LEU A 394 7.44 -25.10 22.32
N GLY A 395 6.29 -24.64 21.80
CA GLY A 395 5.17 -24.11 22.59
C GLY A 395 5.54 -22.92 23.47
N GLY A 396 5.25 -23.02 24.77
CA GLY A 396 5.42 -21.91 25.72
C GLY A 396 6.86 -21.48 25.97
N GLU A 397 7.82 -22.41 25.87
CA GLU A 397 9.25 -22.08 26.02
C GLU A 397 9.74 -21.26 24.84
N ALA A 398 9.33 -21.64 23.63
CA ALA A 398 9.60 -20.88 22.41
C ALA A 398 8.99 -19.46 22.48
N LEU A 399 7.75 -19.33 22.94
CA LEU A 399 7.09 -18.03 23.09
C LEU A 399 7.81 -17.10 24.08
N ARG A 400 8.28 -17.64 25.22
CA ARG A 400 9.06 -16.85 26.19
C ARG A 400 10.40 -16.43 25.62
N ARG A 401 11.08 -17.32 24.90
CA ARG A 401 12.39 -17.03 24.30
C ARG A 401 12.34 -15.98 23.20
N LEU A 402 11.23 -15.94 22.45
CA LEU A 402 10.95 -14.94 21.42
C LEU A 402 10.43 -13.60 21.97
N GLY A 403 10.12 -13.52 23.27
CA GLY A 403 9.53 -12.31 23.86
C GLY A 403 8.23 -11.89 23.19
N VAL A 404 7.33 -12.85 22.89
CA VAL A 404 6.13 -12.53 22.08
C VAL A 404 5.19 -11.59 22.84
N GLN A 405 4.88 -10.46 22.22
CA GLN A 405 3.85 -9.53 22.69
C GLN A 405 2.66 -9.54 21.74
N PHE A 406 1.46 -9.47 22.32
CA PHE A 406 0.21 -9.40 21.56
C PHE A 406 -0.41 -8.04 21.76
N THR A 407 -0.65 -7.34 20.65
CA THR A 407 -1.48 -6.13 20.63
C THR A 407 -2.85 -6.52 20.10
N ALA A 408 -3.83 -6.56 21.00
CA ALA A 408 -5.22 -6.75 20.63
C ALA A 408 -5.76 -5.43 20.09
N SER A 409 -6.32 -5.42 18.88
CA SER A 409 -7.10 -4.27 18.41
C SER A 409 -8.36 -4.15 19.29
N ASP A 410 -8.69 -2.94 19.74
CA ASP A 410 -9.74 -2.63 20.74
C ASP A 410 -11.20 -3.00 20.36
N GLY A 411 -11.42 -3.84 19.35
CA GLY A 411 -12.73 -4.37 18.98
C GLY A 411 -13.72 -3.34 18.43
N VAL A 412 -13.38 -2.04 18.47
CA VAL A 412 -14.15 -0.97 17.86
C VAL A 412 -13.90 -1.00 16.35
N ARG A 413 -14.80 -1.68 15.64
CA ARG A 413 -14.88 -1.56 14.18
C ARG A 413 -15.20 -0.10 13.84
N ALA A 414 -14.20 0.67 13.37
CA ALA A 414 -14.48 1.99 12.81
C ALA A 414 -15.36 1.89 11.54
N CYS A 415 -15.30 0.75 10.84
CA CYS A 415 -16.15 0.41 9.70
C CYS A 415 -16.55 -1.08 9.71
N PRO A 416 -17.74 -1.47 9.22
CA PRO A 416 -18.16 -2.86 9.09
C PRO A 416 -17.21 -3.73 8.24
N SER A 417 -16.40 -3.09 7.39
CA SER A 417 -15.41 -3.68 6.48
C SER A 417 -13.96 -3.60 6.99
N SER A 418 -13.69 -2.99 8.15
CA SER A 418 -12.34 -2.90 8.70
C SER A 418 -12.04 -4.15 9.54
N PRO A 419 -11.09 -5.00 9.13
CA PRO A 419 -10.83 -6.25 9.83
C PRO A 419 -10.02 -6.05 11.11
N VAL A 420 -10.46 -6.73 12.18
CA VAL A 420 -9.71 -6.89 13.43
C VAL A 420 -8.45 -7.71 13.14
N ALA A 421 -7.31 -7.05 12.95
CA ALA A 421 -6.02 -7.71 12.80
C ALA A 421 -5.39 -7.93 14.18
N THR A 422 -4.70 -9.05 14.36
CA THR A 422 -3.93 -9.30 15.57
C THR A 422 -2.50 -8.85 15.33
N GLY A 423 -2.03 -7.87 16.08
CA GLY A 423 -0.63 -7.47 16.08
C GLY A 423 0.19 -8.43 16.92
N VAL A 424 1.32 -8.87 16.37
CA VAL A 424 2.26 -9.79 17.00
C VAL A 424 3.64 -9.15 16.91
N ALA A 425 4.29 -8.98 18.07
CA ALA A 425 5.67 -8.53 18.13
C ALA A 425 6.58 -9.63 18.69
N PHE A 426 7.77 -9.77 18.13
CA PHE A 426 8.84 -10.64 18.61
C PHE A 426 10.05 -9.78 18.98
N ASP A 427 10.54 -9.94 20.20
CA ASP A 427 11.70 -9.24 20.74
C ASP A 427 12.88 -10.20 20.88
N LEU A 428 13.84 -10.08 19.98
CA LEU A 428 15.09 -10.82 20.01
C LEU A 428 16.21 -9.91 20.50
N GLU A 429 16.52 -10.03 21.80
CA GLU A 429 17.53 -9.19 22.46
C GLU A 429 18.95 -9.39 21.92
N ASP A 430 19.28 -10.63 21.53
CA ASP A 430 20.60 -11.02 21.05
C ASP A 430 20.47 -12.07 19.94
N LEU A 431 20.83 -11.68 18.72
CA LEU A 431 20.98 -12.53 17.54
C LEU A 431 22.47 -12.59 17.15
N PRO A 432 23.20 -13.65 17.53
CA PRO A 432 24.64 -13.76 17.30
C PRO A 432 25.05 -13.74 15.82
N THR A 433 26.32 -13.44 15.57
CA THR A 433 26.93 -13.52 14.22
C THR A 433 26.86 -14.93 13.65
N GLY A 434 26.45 -15.05 12.39
CA GLY A 434 26.32 -16.33 11.68
C GLY A 434 25.15 -17.18 12.15
N SER A 435 24.28 -16.68 13.03
CA SER A 435 23.12 -17.41 13.53
C SER A 435 21.88 -17.20 12.66
N SER A 436 20.99 -18.20 12.63
CA SER A 436 19.66 -18.05 12.02
C SER A 436 18.55 -18.61 12.90
N VAL A 437 17.43 -17.89 12.94
CA VAL A 437 16.25 -18.16 13.75
C VAL A 437 15.08 -18.41 12.83
N SER A 438 14.48 -19.58 12.90
CA SER A 438 13.29 -19.95 12.12
C SER A 438 12.11 -20.20 13.05
N VAL A 439 11.03 -19.43 12.89
CA VAL A 439 9.79 -19.55 13.64
C VAL A 439 8.74 -20.17 12.72
N PHE A 440 8.12 -21.25 13.18
CA PHE A 440 7.03 -21.94 12.52
C PHE A 440 5.78 -21.89 13.39
N LEU A 441 4.64 -21.61 12.77
CA LEU A 441 3.34 -21.53 13.44
C LEU A 441 2.25 -22.03 12.49
N ASP A 442 1.51 -23.07 12.86
CA ASP A 442 0.37 -23.51 12.04
C ASP A 442 -0.77 -22.49 12.15
N VAL A 443 -1.42 -22.22 11.03
CA VAL A 443 -2.52 -21.25 10.94
C VAL A 443 -3.73 -21.86 10.24
N LEU A 444 -4.92 -21.44 10.68
CA LEU A 444 -6.18 -21.72 10.00
C LEU A 444 -6.63 -20.51 9.21
N LYS A 445 -7.20 -20.74 8.03
CA LYS A 445 -7.76 -19.70 7.16
C LYS A 445 -9.28 -19.78 7.24
N ASN A 446 -9.88 -18.74 7.83
CA ASN A 446 -11.31 -18.69 8.11
C ASN A 446 -12.12 -18.45 6.82
N PHE A 447 -13.36 -18.94 6.81
CA PHE A 447 -14.33 -18.57 5.80
C PHE A 447 -14.75 -17.12 6.00
N ILE A 448 -14.68 -16.34 4.94
CA ILE A 448 -15.08 -14.93 4.92
C ILE A 448 -16.38 -14.75 4.16
N ASN A 449 -17.04 -13.61 4.35
CA ASN A 449 -18.29 -13.32 3.66
C ASN A 449 -18.04 -13.12 2.15
N PHE A 450 -18.96 -13.56 1.29
CA PHE A 450 -18.90 -13.32 -0.16
C PHE A 450 -18.65 -11.84 -0.51
N ARG A 451 -19.24 -10.91 0.26
CA ARG A 451 -19.10 -9.46 0.04
C ARG A 451 -17.71 -8.90 0.34
N GLU A 452 -16.87 -9.65 1.05
CA GLU A 452 -15.51 -9.25 1.42
C GLU A 452 -14.47 -9.67 0.36
N PHE A 453 -14.84 -10.55 -0.56
CA PHE A 453 -13.98 -10.88 -1.69
C PHE A 453 -13.93 -9.75 -2.71
N SER A 454 -12.77 -9.59 -3.33
CA SER A 454 -12.64 -8.81 -4.56
C SER A 454 -13.36 -9.51 -5.72
N TYR A 455 -13.47 -8.81 -6.85
CA TYR A 455 -14.07 -9.34 -8.08
C TYR A 455 -13.37 -10.61 -8.61
N ALA A 456 -12.14 -10.88 -8.17
CA ALA A 456 -11.32 -12.03 -8.54
C ALA A 456 -11.03 -12.91 -7.30
N CYS A 457 -12.05 -13.63 -6.83
CA CYS A 457 -11.99 -14.47 -5.63
C CYS A 457 -10.94 -15.60 -5.74
N GLU A 458 -10.58 -15.98 -6.96
CA GLU A 458 -9.56 -16.97 -7.28
C GLU A 458 -8.14 -16.50 -6.98
N LYS A 459 -7.87 -15.18 -6.99
CA LYS A 459 -6.55 -14.61 -6.71
C LYS A 459 -6.12 -14.83 -5.25
N GLY A 460 -7.06 -14.81 -4.32
CA GLY A 460 -6.77 -14.75 -2.88
C GLY A 460 -6.61 -13.32 -2.37
N PHE A 461 -6.04 -13.17 -1.17
CA PHE A 461 -5.90 -11.89 -0.47
C PHE A 461 -4.44 -11.47 -0.41
N ASP A 462 -4.16 -10.22 -0.80
CA ASP A 462 -2.85 -9.61 -0.61
C ASP A 462 -2.66 -9.26 0.88
N VAL A 463 -1.59 -9.75 1.48
CA VAL A 463 -1.19 -9.48 2.87
C VAL A 463 0.02 -8.57 2.85
N GLY A 464 -0.05 -7.48 3.62
CA GLY A 464 1.00 -6.45 3.68
C GLY A 464 2.30 -6.98 4.24
N GLY A 465 3.39 -6.27 3.95
CA GLY A 465 4.70 -6.55 4.54
C GLY A 465 4.69 -6.37 6.06
N ALA A 466 5.43 -7.21 6.76
CA ALA A 466 5.71 -7.02 8.18
C ALA A 466 6.85 -6.01 8.36
N VAL A 467 6.99 -5.50 9.56
CA VAL A 467 8.03 -4.53 9.92
C VAL A 467 9.07 -5.22 10.78
N TRP A 468 10.34 -4.87 10.61
CA TRP A 468 11.37 -5.25 11.57
C TRP A 468 12.35 -4.12 11.79
N LEU A 469 12.88 -4.07 13.01
CA LEU A 469 13.86 -3.10 13.47
C LEU A 469 15.12 -3.85 13.86
N ASP A 470 16.28 -3.36 13.45
CA ASP A 470 17.56 -3.87 13.96
C ASP A 470 18.46 -2.79 14.53
N ALA A 471 19.25 -3.18 15.52
CA ALA A 471 20.33 -2.39 16.10
C ALA A 471 21.55 -3.28 16.29
N GLU A 472 22.72 -2.81 15.85
CA GLU A 472 23.98 -3.53 16.01
C GLU A 472 24.42 -3.52 17.48
N LEU A 473 24.75 -4.70 18.01
CA LEU A 473 25.38 -4.84 19.32
C LEU A 473 26.86 -4.53 19.16
N GLY A 474 27.31 -3.45 19.80
CA GLY A 474 28.73 -3.09 19.81
C GLY A 474 29.58 -4.25 20.30
N ALA A 475 30.65 -4.58 19.57
CA ALA A 475 31.57 -5.63 19.97
C ALA A 475 32.13 -5.32 21.37
N SER A 476 31.75 -6.10 22.38
CA SER A 476 32.43 -6.07 23.67
C SER A 476 33.87 -6.49 23.42
N GLY A 477 34.79 -5.51 23.47
CA GLY A 477 36.20 -5.74 23.23
C GLY A 477 36.71 -6.91 24.05
N ALA A 478 37.35 -7.87 23.37
CA ALA A 478 38.05 -8.96 24.01
C ALA A 478 38.95 -8.41 25.13
N VAL A 479 38.74 -8.90 26.35
CA VAL A 479 39.53 -8.55 27.53
C VAL A 479 40.98 -8.94 27.23
N GLY A 480 41.80 -7.95 26.92
CA GLY A 480 43.26 -8.08 26.94
C GLY A 480 43.67 -8.43 28.37
N THR A 481 44.37 -9.56 28.51
CA THR A 481 45.02 -9.96 29.75
C THR A 481 46.05 -8.90 30.15
N GLY A 482 45.70 -8.09 31.15
CA GLY A 482 46.58 -7.08 31.75
C GLY A 482 45.96 -6.50 33.01
N ASP A 483 46.57 -6.80 34.14
CA ASP A 483 46.17 -6.40 35.50
C ASP A 483 45.85 -4.90 35.65
N PHE A 484 44.57 -4.54 35.82
CA PHE A 484 44.05 -3.68 36.89
C PHE A 484 42.52 -3.57 36.80
N VAL A 485 41.82 -3.85 37.90
CA VAL A 485 40.36 -3.76 38.00
C VAL A 485 39.94 -2.30 38.18
N SER A 486 39.15 -1.77 37.25
CA SER A 486 38.21 -0.68 37.52
C SER A 486 36.81 -1.12 37.08
N LEU A 487 35.94 -1.26 38.06
CA LEU A 487 34.56 -1.72 37.95
C LEU A 487 33.69 -0.64 37.29
N GLY A 488 33.07 -1.01 36.17
CA GLY A 488 32.01 -0.26 35.51
C GLY A 488 32.03 -0.54 34.00
N PRO A 489 31.00 -1.20 33.42
CA PRO A 489 30.92 -1.29 31.97
C PRO A 489 30.72 0.14 31.46
N THR A 490 31.72 0.69 30.78
CA THR A 490 31.51 1.82 29.88
C THR A 490 30.50 1.33 28.85
N LEU A 491 29.23 1.69 29.05
CA LEU A 491 28.11 1.39 28.16
C LEU A 491 28.53 1.79 26.74
N SER A 492 28.82 0.78 25.93
CA SER A 492 29.03 0.92 24.49
C SER A 492 27.78 1.59 23.92
N GLN A 493 27.97 2.73 23.25
CA GLN A 493 26.95 3.46 22.51
C GLN A 493 26.00 2.48 21.80
N SER A 494 24.71 2.47 22.17
CA SER A 494 23.71 1.66 21.46
C SER A 494 23.62 2.18 20.03
N ALA A 495 23.81 1.31 19.04
CA ALA A 495 23.61 1.68 17.65
C ALA A 495 22.16 2.16 17.43
N PRO A 496 21.93 3.14 16.54
CA PRO A 496 20.58 3.60 16.22
C PRO A 496 19.81 2.47 15.54
N TRP A 497 18.54 2.32 15.91
CA TRP A 497 17.62 1.38 15.26
C TRP A 497 17.42 1.76 13.79
N ARG A 498 17.35 0.75 12.91
CA ARG A 498 16.99 0.91 11.49
C ARG A 498 15.67 0.21 11.24
N LEU A 499 14.76 0.89 10.54
CA LEU A 499 13.43 0.37 10.21
C LEU A 499 13.44 -0.26 8.83
N HIS A 500 13.02 -1.52 8.80
CA HIS A 500 12.97 -2.33 7.61
C HIS A 500 11.60 -2.99 7.42
N PHE A 501 11.31 -3.39 6.19
CA PHE A 501 10.06 -4.06 5.83
C PHE A 501 10.32 -5.41 5.17
N THR A 502 9.44 -6.37 5.42
CA THR A 502 9.39 -7.59 4.61
C THR A 502 8.55 -7.37 3.37
N GLU A 503 8.71 -8.23 2.39
CA GLU A 503 7.80 -8.31 1.25
C GLU A 503 6.38 -8.68 1.67
N GLY A 504 5.40 -8.22 0.89
CA GLY A 504 4.02 -8.67 0.98
C GLY A 504 3.83 -10.06 0.36
N MET A 505 2.79 -10.78 0.77
CA MET A 505 2.49 -12.13 0.30
C MET A 505 1.05 -12.28 -0.16
N LEU A 506 0.79 -13.27 -1.01
CA LEU A 506 -0.56 -13.60 -1.47
C LEU A 506 -1.05 -14.84 -0.72
N VAL A 507 -2.20 -14.72 -0.05
CA VAL A 507 -2.76 -15.81 0.75
C VAL A 507 -4.07 -16.29 0.14
N MET A 508 -4.08 -17.56 -0.26
CA MET A 508 -5.28 -18.23 -0.75
C MET A 508 -6.23 -18.57 0.40
N VAL A 509 -7.49 -18.15 0.29
CA VAL A 509 -8.57 -18.34 1.29
C VAL A 509 -9.66 -19.26 0.70
N PRO A 510 -10.52 -19.95 1.49
CA PRO A 510 -11.56 -20.81 0.93
C PRO A 510 -12.53 -20.00 0.08
N MET A 511 -12.77 -20.43 -1.16
CA MET A 511 -13.69 -19.73 -2.07
C MET A 511 -15.14 -19.79 -1.58
N PRO A 512 -15.94 -18.74 -1.82
CA PRO A 512 -17.37 -18.79 -1.57
C PRO A 512 -18.03 -19.75 -2.57
N ASP A 513 -19.17 -20.33 -2.18
CA ASP A 513 -19.91 -21.23 -3.06
C ASP A 513 -20.65 -20.43 -4.16
N PHE A 514 -20.12 -20.48 -5.38
CA PHE A 514 -20.72 -19.84 -6.55
C PHE A 514 -21.86 -20.66 -7.18
N SER A 515 -22.04 -21.93 -6.79
CA SER A 515 -23.00 -22.82 -7.43
C SER A 515 -24.45 -22.43 -7.12
N MET A 516 -24.74 -21.99 -5.89
CA MET A 516 -26.09 -21.56 -5.51
C MET A 516 -26.56 -20.32 -6.29
N PRO A 517 -25.82 -19.20 -6.31
CA PRO A 517 -26.20 -18.05 -7.14
C PRO A 517 -26.32 -18.39 -8.62
N PHE A 518 -25.40 -19.19 -9.17
CA PHE A 518 -25.45 -19.63 -10.57
C PHE A 518 -26.74 -20.40 -10.88
N ASN A 519 -27.11 -21.36 -10.03
CA ASN A 519 -28.34 -22.14 -10.21
C ASN A 519 -29.59 -21.26 -10.14
N VAL A 520 -29.63 -20.27 -9.23
CA VAL A 520 -30.75 -19.32 -9.13
C VAL A 520 -30.84 -18.42 -10.36
N VAL A 521 -29.72 -17.92 -10.87
CA VAL A 521 -29.69 -17.11 -12.10
C VAL A 521 -30.08 -17.95 -13.31
N ALA A 522 -29.61 -19.19 -13.40
CA ALA A 522 -29.98 -20.12 -14.47
C ALA A 522 -31.49 -20.43 -14.45
N LEU A 523 -32.06 -20.69 -13.26
CA LEU A 523 -33.50 -20.96 -13.12
C LEU A 523 -34.35 -19.73 -13.47
N SER A 524 -33.99 -18.57 -12.93
CA SER A 524 -34.75 -17.33 -13.14
C SER A 524 -34.67 -16.82 -14.58
N SER A 525 -33.49 -16.86 -15.21
CA SER A 525 -33.34 -16.53 -16.64
C SER A 525 -34.12 -17.51 -17.53
N THR A 526 -34.06 -18.81 -17.23
CA THR A 526 -34.86 -19.83 -17.93
C THR A 526 -36.36 -19.55 -17.81
N ALA A 527 -36.85 -19.27 -16.60
CA ALA A 527 -38.25 -18.92 -16.34
C ALA A 527 -38.66 -17.64 -17.10
N ALA A 528 -37.81 -16.61 -17.12
CA ALA A 528 -38.04 -15.38 -17.87
C ALA A 528 -38.08 -15.65 -19.38
N THR A 529 -37.17 -16.44 -19.93
CA THR A 529 -37.17 -16.84 -21.34
C THR A 529 -38.45 -17.59 -21.70
N PHE A 530 -38.91 -18.53 -20.86
CA PHE A 530 -40.18 -19.21 -21.09
C PHE A 530 -41.37 -18.27 -21.01
N PHE A 531 -41.37 -17.33 -20.07
CA PHE A 531 -42.42 -16.33 -19.93
C PHE A 531 -42.50 -15.42 -21.17
N PHE A 532 -41.40 -14.76 -21.53
CA PHE A 532 -41.35 -13.87 -22.70
C PHE A 532 -41.58 -14.63 -24.01
N GLY A 533 -41.04 -15.84 -24.15
CA GLY A 533 -41.28 -16.70 -25.30
C GLY A 533 -42.76 -17.07 -25.43
N SER A 534 -43.43 -17.38 -24.32
CA SER A 534 -44.86 -17.67 -24.30
C SER A 534 -45.70 -16.44 -24.64
N VAL A 535 -45.40 -15.29 -24.04
CA VAL A 535 -46.08 -14.02 -24.32
C VAL A 535 -45.90 -13.63 -25.78
N PHE A 536 -44.67 -13.63 -26.31
CA PHE A 536 -44.37 -13.31 -27.71
C PHE A 536 -45.12 -14.24 -28.69
N ARG A 537 -45.22 -15.53 -28.37
CA ARG A 537 -45.97 -16.48 -29.20
C ARG A 537 -47.47 -16.20 -29.20
N ILE A 538 -48.01 -15.69 -28.09
CA ILE A 538 -49.43 -15.36 -27.94
C ILE A 538 -49.76 -14.00 -28.58
N THR A 539 -48.90 -13.00 -28.42
CA THR A 539 -49.16 -11.61 -28.84
C THR A 539 -48.61 -11.27 -30.22
N GLY A 540 -47.44 -11.81 -30.59
CA GLY A 540 -46.74 -11.49 -31.84
C GLY A 540 -46.90 -12.55 -32.94
N ALA A 541 -47.03 -13.83 -32.58
CA ALA A 541 -47.06 -14.93 -33.55
C ALA A 541 -48.47 -15.41 -33.95
N GLY A 542 -49.53 -14.68 -33.57
CA GLY A 542 -50.93 -15.02 -33.85
C GLY A 542 -51.36 -15.04 -35.33
N GLY A 543 -50.43 -15.10 -36.28
CA GLY A 543 -50.74 -15.10 -37.71
C GLY A 543 -49.71 -15.72 -38.66
N MET A 544 -48.57 -16.26 -38.18
CA MET A 544 -47.63 -16.94 -39.08
C MET A 544 -47.81 -18.46 -39.00
N PRO A 545 -48.38 -19.11 -40.03
CA PRO A 545 -48.45 -20.56 -40.06
C PRO A 545 -47.04 -21.15 -40.08
N HIS A 546 -46.77 -22.06 -39.15
CA HIS A 546 -45.56 -22.89 -39.19
C HIS A 546 -45.56 -23.68 -40.51
N TRP A 547 -44.42 -23.86 -41.15
CA TRP A 547 -44.30 -24.60 -42.43
C TRP A 547 -44.77 -26.07 -42.37
N CYS A 548 -45.13 -26.58 -41.18
CA CYS A 548 -45.69 -27.91 -40.95
C CYS A 548 -47.20 -27.93 -40.62
N THR A 549 -47.88 -26.78 -40.52
CA THR A 549 -49.34 -26.78 -40.33
C THR A 549 -50.04 -26.84 -41.69
N GLU A 550 -50.53 -28.02 -42.04
CA GLU A 550 -51.33 -28.24 -43.26
C GLU A 550 -52.60 -27.36 -43.26
N ARG A 551 -52.88 -26.76 -44.43
CA ARG A 551 -54.11 -26.00 -44.69
C ARG A 551 -55.29 -26.98 -44.74
N GLY A 552 -56.10 -27.05 -43.69
CA GLY A 552 -57.38 -27.76 -43.76
C GLY A 552 -58.02 -28.23 -42.43
N GLY A 553 -57.37 -28.08 -41.28
CA GLY A 553 -57.95 -28.48 -39.99
C GLY A 553 -58.73 -27.36 -39.31
N LYS A 554 -59.97 -27.63 -38.87
CA LYS A 554 -60.83 -26.77 -38.03
C LYS A 554 -60.02 -26.16 -36.87
N PRO A 555 -60.30 -24.91 -36.42
CA PRO A 555 -59.55 -24.30 -35.32
C PRO A 555 -59.67 -25.18 -34.08
N ALA A 556 -58.54 -25.74 -33.66
CA ALA A 556 -58.47 -26.61 -32.50
C ALA A 556 -58.95 -25.85 -31.26
N VAL A 557 -59.71 -26.54 -30.42
CA VAL A 557 -60.31 -26.13 -29.14
C VAL A 557 -59.25 -25.73 -28.08
N LEU A 558 -57.99 -25.47 -28.49
CA LEU A 558 -56.88 -25.03 -27.64
C LEU A 558 -56.86 -23.52 -27.36
N HIS A 559 -57.57 -22.70 -28.14
CA HIS A 559 -57.67 -21.26 -27.90
C HIS A 559 -58.28 -20.85 -26.54
N PRO A 560 -59.37 -21.47 -26.04
CA PRO A 560 -59.94 -21.08 -24.74
C PRO A 560 -59.01 -21.44 -23.57
N LEU A 561 -58.39 -22.63 -23.56
CA LEU A 561 -57.47 -23.04 -22.48
C LEU A 561 -56.21 -22.16 -22.42
N GLN A 562 -55.69 -21.72 -23.57
CA GLN A 562 -54.56 -20.80 -23.64
C GLN A 562 -54.94 -19.37 -23.19
N LYS A 563 -56.17 -18.92 -23.51
CA LYS A 563 -56.71 -17.66 -22.97
C LYS A 563 -56.94 -17.73 -21.46
N PHE A 564 -57.41 -18.87 -20.92
CA PHE A 564 -57.54 -19.09 -19.48
C PHE A 564 -56.18 -19.10 -18.77
N ALA A 565 -55.13 -19.65 -19.38
CA ALA A 565 -53.77 -19.60 -18.84
C ALA A 565 -53.18 -18.18 -18.84
N LEU A 566 -53.43 -17.40 -19.91
CA LEU A 566 -53.04 -15.98 -19.99
C LEU A 566 -53.81 -15.13 -18.97
N LEU A 567 -55.11 -15.36 -18.80
CA LEU A 567 -55.95 -14.73 -17.78
C LEU A 567 -55.54 -15.12 -16.36
N GLY A 568 -55.17 -16.38 -16.13
CA GLY A 568 -54.62 -16.84 -14.85
C GLY A 568 -53.29 -16.19 -14.51
N LEU A 569 -52.47 -15.90 -15.53
CA LEU A 569 -51.19 -15.23 -15.38
C LEU A 569 -51.37 -13.71 -15.16
N LEU A 570 -52.30 -13.06 -15.88
CA LEU A 570 -52.74 -11.69 -15.60
C LEU A 570 -53.39 -11.55 -14.21
N ALA A 571 -54.11 -12.58 -13.76
CA ALA A 571 -54.67 -12.66 -12.41
C ALA A 571 -53.59 -12.68 -11.32
N SER A 572 -52.48 -13.39 -11.58
CA SER A 572 -51.35 -13.45 -10.65
C SER A 572 -50.53 -12.15 -10.56
N LEU A 573 -50.58 -11.29 -11.58
CA LEU A 573 -49.73 -10.10 -11.70
C LEU A 573 -50.43 -8.75 -11.48
N GLY A 574 -51.75 -8.69 -11.25
CA GLY A 574 -52.39 -7.39 -10.99
C GLY A 574 -53.88 -7.35 -10.67
N ILE A 575 -54.64 -8.45 -10.72
CA ILE A 575 -56.10 -8.38 -10.50
C ILE A 575 -56.48 -7.97 -9.07
N ASN A 576 -55.64 -8.28 -8.07
CA ASN A 576 -55.86 -7.86 -6.68
C ASN A 576 -55.76 -6.32 -6.49
N ALA A 577 -55.05 -5.61 -7.38
CA ALA A 577 -54.88 -4.16 -7.29
C ALA A 577 -55.97 -3.36 -8.03
N LEU A 578 -56.95 -4.03 -8.66
CA LEU A 578 -58.03 -3.38 -9.39
C LEU A 578 -59.13 -2.88 -8.43
N THR A 579 -59.24 -1.56 -8.30
CA THR A 579 -60.32 -0.88 -7.60
C THR A 579 -61.59 -0.85 -8.47
N PRO A 580 -62.78 -0.59 -7.88
CA PRO A 580 -64.03 -0.46 -8.63
C PRO A 580 -63.98 0.63 -9.71
N GLU A 581 -63.21 1.68 -9.47
CA GLU A 581 -63.00 2.78 -10.42
C GLU A 581 -62.22 2.32 -11.66
N HIS A 582 -61.20 1.48 -11.49
CA HIS A 582 -60.46 0.88 -12.61
C HIS A 582 -61.35 -0.04 -13.44
N MET A 583 -62.24 -0.81 -12.80
CA MET A 583 -63.20 -1.67 -13.51
C MET A 583 -64.19 -0.86 -14.35
N ALA A 584 -64.66 0.29 -13.83
CA ALA A 584 -65.53 1.20 -14.57
C ALA A 584 -64.83 1.89 -15.76
N GLN A 585 -63.54 2.21 -15.63
CA GLN A 585 -62.76 2.75 -16.74
C GLN A 585 -62.51 1.71 -17.83
N ILE A 586 -62.28 0.45 -17.44
CA ILE A 586 -62.07 -0.66 -18.39
C ILE A 586 -63.37 -0.98 -19.15
N SER A 587 -64.54 -0.94 -18.49
CA SER A 587 -65.83 -1.15 -19.17
C SER A 587 -66.13 -0.03 -20.17
N ALA A 588 -65.76 1.21 -19.85
CA ALA A 588 -65.93 2.36 -20.74
C ALA A 588 -64.97 2.33 -21.95
N ALA A 589 -63.79 1.74 -21.80
CA ALA A 589 -62.78 1.65 -22.85
C ALA A 589 -63.02 0.48 -23.85
N LEU A 590 -63.88 -0.49 -23.49
CA LEU A 590 -64.16 -1.65 -24.33
C LEU A 590 -65.27 -1.36 -25.36
N PRO A 591 -65.16 -1.91 -26.58
CA PRO A 591 -66.22 -1.80 -27.59
C PRO A 591 -67.53 -2.40 -27.05
N GLN A 592 -68.61 -1.62 -27.02
CA GLN A 592 -69.91 -2.06 -26.48
C GLN A 592 -70.60 -3.08 -27.40
N ASP A 593 -70.23 -3.10 -28.68
CA ASP A 593 -70.73 -4.07 -29.65
C ASP A 593 -69.64 -5.10 -29.98
N GLY A 594 -69.96 -6.39 -29.86
CA GLY A 594 -69.07 -7.50 -30.17
C GLY A 594 -68.48 -8.19 -28.93
N TRP A 595 -67.15 -8.37 -28.90
CA TRP A 595 -66.45 -9.19 -27.90
C TRP A 595 -66.17 -8.48 -26.57
N GLY A 596 -66.41 -7.16 -26.49
CA GLY A 596 -66.12 -6.35 -25.30
C GLY A 596 -66.92 -6.76 -24.04
N PRO A 597 -68.25 -6.94 -24.13
CA PRO A 597 -69.07 -7.37 -22.99
C PRO A 597 -68.69 -8.76 -22.47
N GLU A 598 -68.34 -9.70 -23.35
CA GLU A 598 -67.87 -11.04 -22.95
C GLU A 598 -66.54 -10.94 -22.19
N LEU A 599 -65.58 -10.17 -22.72
CA LEU A 599 -64.27 -9.99 -22.08
C LEU A 599 -64.41 -9.33 -20.69
N TYR A 600 -65.28 -8.33 -20.57
CA TYR A 600 -65.58 -7.69 -19.29
C TYR A 600 -66.23 -8.68 -18.30
N GLY A 601 -67.16 -9.51 -18.77
CA GLY A 601 -67.76 -10.58 -17.97
C GLY A 601 -66.73 -11.58 -17.42
N TYR A 602 -65.75 -11.97 -18.23
CA TYR A 602 -64.66 -12.84 -17.78
C TYR A 602 -63.74 -12.17 -16.75
N LEU A 603 -63.48 -10.86 -16.89
CA LEU A 603 -62.68 -10.09 -15.93
C LEU A 603 -63.39 -9.96 -14.57
N VAL A 604 -64.70 -9.69 -14.58
CA VAL A 604 -65.51 -9.63 -13.35
C VAL A 604 -65.54 -11.00 -12.67
N PHE A 605 -65.78 -12.08 -13.42
CA PHE A 605 -65.76 -13.44 -12.88
C PHE A 605 -64.40 -13.81 -12.27
N ALA A 606 -63.31 -13.42 -12.92
CA ALA A 606 -61.96 -13.65 -12.41
C ALA A 606 -61.70 -12.86 -11.11
N LYS A 607 -62.13 -11.59 -11.03
CA LYS A 607 -62.02 -10.76 -9.83
C LYS A 607 -62.82 -11.35 -8.66
N ASP A 608 -64.07 -11.71 -8.86
CA ASP A 608 -64.91 -12.31 -7.82
C ASP A 608 -64.32 -13.63 -7.29
N LYS A 609 -63.71 -14.42 -8.18
CA LYS A 609 -63.07 -15.68 -7.77
C LYS A 609 -61.81 -15.43 -6.93
N VAL A 610 -61.00 -14.45 -7.31
CA VAL A 610 -59.80 -14.06 -6.56
C VAL A 610 -60.19 -13.48 -5.20
N ASP A 611 -61.16 -12.57 -5.15
CA ASP A 611 -61.67 -11.96 -3.92
C ASP A 611 -62.29 -13.03 -2.99
N SER A 612 -63.01 -14.02 -3.55
CA SER A 612 -63.53 -15.17 -2.78
C SER A 612 -62.44 -16.08 -2.21
N ILE A 613 -61.34 -16.27 -2.93
CA ILE A 613 -60.19 -17.06 -2.44
C ILE A 613 -59.43 -16.30 -1.36
N LEU A 614 -59.26 -14.98 -1.52
CA LEU A 614 -58.63 -14.12 -0.53
C LEU A 614 -59.47 -13.99 0.75
N ALA A 615 -60.80 -13.91 0.65
CA ALA A 615 -61.70 -13.85 1.80
C ALA A 615 -61.79 -15.17 2.60
N LYS A 616 -61.29 -16.28 2.04
CA LYS A 616 -61.21 -17.59 2.71
C LYS A 616 -59.85 -17.84 3.39
N ARG A 617 -58.87 -16.96 3.18
CA ARG A 617 -57.62 -16.88 3.95
C ARG A 617 -57.79 -15.87 5.08
#